data_AF-A0A6V7I124-F1
#
_entry.id   AF-A0A6V7I124-F1
#
_cell.length_a   1.000
_cell.length_b   1.000
_cell.length_c   1.000
_cell.angle_alpha   90.00
_cell.angle_beta   90.00
_cell.angle_gamma   90.00
#
_symmetry.space_group_name_H-M   'P 1'
#
loop_
_entity.id
_entity.type
_entity.pdbx_description
1 polymer ?
#
loop_
_entity_poly.entity_id
_entity_poly.type
_entity_poly.pdbx_seq_one_letter_code
_entity_poly.pdbx_strand_id
1 'polypeptide(L)'
;RKRAQIPPEMENWKIHICSRNNFPTAAGLASSAAGYACLSAALAKLFKVKGDISSIARSGSGSACRSVYGGFVRWYMGSRADGSDSIAKQIVPATHWPEMRMLILV
;
A
#
# COMPACT_ATOMS: atom_id res chain seq x y z
N ARG A 1 -8.99 14.94 7.92
CA ARG A 1 -8.41 14.60 6.60
C ARG A 1 -9.20 15.37 5.54
N LYS A 2 -8.57 16.15 4.64
CA LYS A 2 -9.30 16.82 3.55
C LYS A 2 -9.87 15.76 2.61
N ARG A 3 -11.17 15.81 2.29
CA ARG A 3 -11.75 14.95 1.24
C ARG A 3 -11.06 15.29 -0.08
N ALA A 4 -10.75 14.28 -0.88
CA ALA A 4 -10.27 14.50 -2.22
C ALA A 4 -11.39 15.14 -3.05
N GLN A 5 -11.04 16.10 -3.91
CA GLN A 5 -12.02 16.76 -4.77
C GLN A 5 -12.24 15.89 -6.01
N ILE A 6 -13.37 15.18 -5.99
CA ILE A 6 -13.86 14.37 -7.10
C ILE A 6 -15.09 15.05 -7.71
N PRO A 7 -15.41 14.83 -9.00
CA PRO A 7 -16.63 15.37 -9.59
C PRO A 7 -17.88 14.88 -8.84
N PRO A 8 -18.92 15.72 -8.66
CA PRO A 8 -20.14 15.35 -7.93
C PRO A 8 -20.80 14.08 -8.49
N GLU A 9 -20.75 13.86 -9.81
CA GLU A 9 -21.32 12.65 -10.41
C GLU A 9 -20.66 11.35 -9.92
N MET A 10 -19.38 11.41 -9.52
CA MET A 10 -18.61 10.26 -9.07
C MET A 10 -18.99 9.79 -7.67
N GLU A 11 -19.64 10.64 -6.85
CA GLU A 11 -20.04 10.27 -5.49
C GLU A 11 -21.01 9.08 -5.44
N ASN A 12 -21.81 8.89 -6.49
CA ASN A 12 -22.81 7.82 -6.59
C ASN A 12 -22.34 6.62 -7.41
N TRP A 13 -21.12 6.62 -7.92
CA TRP A 13 -20.62 5.52 -8.73
C TRP A 13 -20.42 4.26 -7.88
N LYS A 14 -20.77 3.11 -8.46
CA LYS A 14 -20.31 1.81 -7.95
C LYS A 14 -18.92 1.52 -8.50
N ILE A 15 -18.06 0.95 -7.66
CA ILE A 15 -16.69 0.60 -8.06
C ILE A 15 -16.66 -0.88 -8.44
N HIS A 16 -16.13 -1.18 -9.62
CA HIS A 16 -15.77 -2.53 -10.02
C HIS A 16 -14.25 -2.68 -9.94
N ILE A 17 -13.78 -3.71 -9.23
CA ILE A 17 -12.36 -3.97 -8.99
C ILE A 17 -12.02 -5.35 -9.54
N CYS A 18 -11.00 -5.42 -10.39
CA CYS A 18 -10.38 -6.66 -10.83
C CYS A 18 -8.88 -6.59 -10.55
N SER A 19 -8.34 -7.63 -9.93
CA SER A 19 -6.93 -7.72 -9.53
C SER A 19 -6.38 -9.09 -9.94
N ARG A 20 -5.14 -9.11 -10.40
CA ARG A 20 -4.36 -10.32 -10.67
C ARG A 20 -2.93 -10.11 -10.17
N ASN A 21 -2.26 -11.20 -9.84
CA ASN A 21 -0.83 -11.22 -9.55
C ASN A 21 -0.17 -12.33 -10.39
N ASN A 22 1.15 -12.29 -10.46
CA ASN A 22 1.96 -13.28 -11.18
C ASN A 22 2.81 -14.13 -10.21
N PHE A 23 2.39 -14.26 -8.95
CA PHE A 23 3.12 -15.06 -7.97
C PHE A 23 2.90 -16.53 -8.27
N PRO A 24 3.95 -17.38 -8.27
CA PRO A 24 3.76 -18.82 -8.35
C PRO A 24 2.88 -19.28 -7.19
N THR A 25 1.93 -20.18 -7.48
CA THR A 25 1.09 -20.78 -6.45
C THR A 25 1.98 -21.47 -5.40
N ALA A 26 1.62 -21.32 -4.12
CA ALA A 26 2.36 -21.87 -2.98
C ALA A 26 3.78 -21.29 -2.73
N ALA A 27 4.19 -20.20 -3.39
CA ALA A 27 5.50 -19.56 -3.15
C ALA A 27 5.67 -18.86 -1.79
N GLY A 28 4.70 -18.96 -0.87
CA GLY A 28 4.76 -18.30 0.44
C GLY A 28 4.80 -16.76 0.41
N LEU A 29 4.53 -16.14 -0.74
CA LEU A 29 4.58 -14.69 -0.90
C LEU A 29 3.39 -14.00 -0.21
N ALA A 30 3.64 -12.79 0.30
CA ALA A 30 2.66 -11.95 0.96
C ALA A 30 1.63 -11.35 -0.03
N SER A 31 0.82 -12.20 -0.66
CA SER A 31 -0.16 -11.85 -1.68
C SER A 31 -1.20 -10.84 -1.21
N SER A 32 -1.68 -10.99 0.04
CA SER A 32 -2.62 -10.04 0.65
C SER A 32 -2.00 -8.65 0.82
N ALA A 33 -0.75 -8.56 1.29
CA ALA A 33 -0.07 -7.28 1.48
C ALA A 33 0.11 -6.54 0.14
N ALA A 34 0.60 -7.24 -0.89
CA ALA A 34 0.76 -6.68 -2.23
C ALA A 34 -0.60 -6.26 -2.83
N GLY A 35 -1.64 -7.08 -2.66
CA GLY A 35 -2.99 -6.81 -3.16
C GLY A 35 -3.61 -5.56 -2.54
N TYR A 36 -3.56 -5.41 -1.22
CA TYR A 36 -4.13 -4.23 -0.54
C TYR A 36 -3.34 -2.95 -0.80
N ALA A 37 -2.02 -3.03 -0.97
CA ALA A 37 -1.22 -1.89 -1.39
C ALA A 37 -1.60 -1.46 -2.82
N CYS A 38 -1.74 -2.41 -3.75
CA CYS A 38 -2.19 -2.16 -5.11
C CYS A 38 -3.59 -1.54 -5.15
N LEU A 39 -4.54 -2.12 -4.41
CA LEU A 39 -5.90 -1.60 -4.29
C LEU A 39 -5.92 -0.17 -3.76
N SER A 40 -5.18 0.09 -2.68
CA SER A 40 -5.09 1.42 -2.07
C SER A 40 -4.50 2.44 -3.04
N ALA A 41 -3.45 2.07 -3.78
CA ALA A 41 -2.84 2.93 -4.79
C ALA A 41 -3.78 3.20 -5.98
N ALA A 42 -4.50 2.18 -6.47
CA ALA A 42 -5.46 2.31 -7.56
C ALA A 42 -6.62 3.24 -7.18
N LEU A 43 -7.21 3.05 -5.99
CA LEU A 43 -8.29 3.89 -5.49
C LEU A 43 -7.81 5.31 -5.14
N ALA A 44 -6.62 5.45 -4.58
CA ALA A 44 -6.03 6.77 -4.33
C ALA A 44 -5.83 7.53 -5.65
N LYS A 45 -5.40 6.86 -6.72
CA LYS A 45 -5.30 7.44 -8.06
C LYS A 45 -6.67 7.81 -8.62
N LEU A 46 -7.66 6.90 -8.55
CA LEU A 46 -9.02 7.12 -9.04
C LEU A 46 -9.68 8.34 -8.37
N PHE A 47 -9.62 8.40 -7.05
CA PHE A 47 -10.24 9.45 -6.26
C PHE A 47 -9.33 10.66 -6.02
N LYS A 48 -8.15 10.74 -6.66
CA LYS A 48 -7.20 11.86 -6.52
C LYS A 48 -6.82 12.14 -5.06
N VAL A 49 -6.68 11.10 -4.24
CA VAL A 49 -6.20 11.20 -2.86
C VAL A 49 -4.74 11.65 -2.89
N LYS A 50 -4.43 12.72 -2.15
CA LYS A 50 -3.07 13.25 -2.03
C LYS A 50 -2.45 12.83 -0.68
N GLY A 51 -1.13 12.69 -0.68
CA GLY A 51 -0.35 12.38 0.52
C GLY A 51 -0.13 10.89 0.75
N ASP A 52 0.20 10.52 1.98
CA ASP A 52 0.54 9.16 2.36
C ASP A 52 -0.70 8.25 2.44
N ILE A 53 -0.68 7.17 1.67
CA ILE A 53 -1.74 6.15 1.62
C ILE A 53 -1.42 4.91 2.47
N SER A 54 -0.28 4.90 3.18
CA SER A 54 0.16 3.78 4.02
C SER A 54 -0.88 3.42 5.09
N SER A 55 -1.52 4.42 5.70
CA SER A 55 -2.60 4.20 6.67
C SER A 55 -3.85 3.57 6.04
N ILE A 56 -4.14 3.83 4.76
CA ILE A 56 -5.26 3.22 4.02
C ILE A 56 -4.93 1.76 3.74
N ALA A 57 -3.73 1.49 3.22
CA ALA A 57 -3.27 0.13 2.95
C ALA A 57 -3.25 -0.74 4.22
N ARG A 58 -2.75 -0.18 5.34
CA ARG A 58 -2.73 -0.84 6.66
C ARG A 58 -4.11 -1.30 7.10
N SER A 59 -5.14 -0.46 6.93
CA SER A 59 -6.50 -0.77 7.36
C SER A 59 -7.10 -1.97 6.62
N GLY A 60 -6.64 -2.25 5.40
CA GLY A 60 -7.03 -3.45 4.66
C GLY A 60 -6.21 -4.69 5.05
N SER A 61 -4.89 -4.54 5.11
CA SER A 61 -3.96 -5.58 5.54
C SER A 61 -2.72 -4.93 6.16
N GLY A 62 -2.44 -5.21 7.44
CA GLY A 62 -1.47 -4.43 8.23
C GLY A 62 -0.11 -4.23 7.55
N SER A 63 0.50 -5.31 7.04
CA SER A 63 1.80 -5.24 6.37
C SER A 63 1.77 -4.58 4.97
N ALA A 64 0.59 -4.42 4.35
CA ALA A 64 0.45 -3.76 3.05
C ALA A 64 0.96 -2.32 3.04
N CYS A 65 0.95 -1.64 4.20
CA CYS A 65 1.50 -0.29 4.32
C CYS A 65 2.96 -0.19 3.88
N ARG A 66 3.76 -1.25 4.08
CA ARG A 66 5.18 -1.28 3.68
C ARG A 66 5.36 -1.45 2.17
N SER A 67 4.38 -2.04 1.49
CA SER A 67 4.39 -2.23 0.04
C SER A 67 3.98 -0.98 -0.75
N VAL A 68 3.63 0.12 -0.07
CA VAL A 68 3.34 1.44 -0.71
C VAL A 68 4.60 2.13 -1.22
N TYR A 69 5.76 1.81 -0.65
CA TYR A 69 7.05 2.42 -0.99
C TYR A 69 8.02 1.37 -1.55
N GLY A 70 8.93 1.80 -2.41
CA GLY A 70 10.08 0.98 -2.82
C GLY A 70 11.25 1.06 -1.82
N GLY A 71 12.27 0.23 -2.01
CA GLY A 71 13.46 0.21 -1.17
C GLY A 71 13.23 -0.41 0.21
N PHE A 72 13.91 0.12 1.22
CA PHE A 72 13.77 -0.35 2.61
C PHE A 72 12.72 0.48 3.32
N VAL A 73 11.73 -0.16 3.92
CA VAL A 73 10.54 0.51 4.45
C VAL A 73 10.26 0.05 5.88
N ARG A 74 10.02 1.00 6.78
CA ARG A 74 9.63 0.72 8.16
C ARG A 74 8.17 1.05 8.38
N TRP A 75 7.44 0.14 9.00
CA TRP A 75 6.16 0.44 9.61
C TRP A 75 6.39 0.86 11.07
N TYR A 76 5.98 2.07 11.41
CA TYR A 76 5.96 2.57 12.78
C TYR A 76 4.67 2.13 13.44
N MET A 77 4.75 1.49 14.61
CA MET A 77 3.55 0.99 15.30
C MET A 77 2.59 2.12 15.69
N GLY A 78 3.10 3.35 15.87
CA GLY A 78 2.35 4.47 16.43
C GLY A 78 2.12 4.33 17.94
N SER A 79 1.72 5.40 18.60
CA SER A 79 1.34 5.44 20.02
C SER A 79 -0.09 5.94 20.23
N ARG A 80 -0.72 6.50 19.19
CA ARG A 80 -2.08 7.06 19.30
C ARG A 80 -3.11 5.94 19.16
N ALA A 81 -4.12 5.95 20.03
CA ALA A 81 -5.18 4.94 20.04
C ALA A 81 -6.02 4.92 18.74
N ASP A 82 -6.10 6.05 18.03
CA ASP A 82 -6.76 6.14 16.73
C ASP A 82 -5.90 5.57 15.57
N GLY A 83 -4.67 5.14 15.87
CA GLY A 83 -3.70 4.63 14.91
C GLY A 83 -3.28 5.65 13.85
N SER A 84 -3.51 6.95 14.05
CA SER A 84 -3.21 7.98 13.05
C SER A 84 -1.72 8.15 12.76
N ASP A 85 -0.86 7.74 13.69
CA ASP A 85 0.59 7.76 13.59
C ASP A 85 1.23 6.39 13.30
N SER A 86 0.40 5.34 13.14
CA SER A 86 0.85 4.01 12.77
C SER A 86 1.00 3.88 11.25
N ILE A 87 2.09 4.44 10.71
CA ILE A 87 2.30 4.62 9.26
C ILE A 87 3.60 3.96 8.78
N ALA A 88 3.70 3.73 7.46
CA ALA A 88 4.95 3.30 6.84
C ALA A 88 5.76 4.51 6.35
N LYS A 89 7.08 4.47 6.47
CA LYS A 89 7.99 5.40 5.79
C LYS A 89 9.15 4.66 5.15
N GLN A 90 9.56 5.15 3.98
CA GLN A 90 10.81 4.73 3.36
C GLN A 90 11.99 5.15 4.26
N ILE A 91 12.86 4.20 4.57
CA ILE A 91 14.14 4.45 5.25
C ILE A 91 15.15 4.94 4.21
N VAL A 92 15.29 4.17 3.12
CA VAL A 92 16.17 4.47 1.99
C VAL A 92 15.54 3.94 0.68
N PRO A 93 15.78 4.59 -0.47
CA PRO A 93 15.25 4.15 -1.76
C PRO A 93 15.90 2.85 -2.24
N ALA A 94 15.30 2.20 -3.23
CA ALA A 94 15.86 0.97 -3.82
C ALA A 94 17.28 1.19 -4.42
N THR A 95 17.58 2.41 -4.86
CA THR A 95 18.89 2.80 -5.40
C THR A 95 19.98 2.89 -4.33
N HIS A 96 19.64 2.85 -3.04
CA HIS A 96 20.62 2.91 -1.96
C HIS A 96 21.54 1.68 -1.90
N TRP A 97 21.03 0.51 -2.27
CA TRP A 97 21.80 -0.75 -2.27
C TRP A 97 21.51 -1.55 -3.54
N PRO A 98 22.07 -1.13 -4.69
CA PRO A 98 21.80 -1.77 -5.98
C PRO A 98 22.33 -3.21 -6.09
N GLU A 99 23.25 -3.61 -5.21
CA GLU A 99 23.80 -4.97 -5.12
C GLU A 99 22.91 -5.92 -4.30
N MET A 100 21.91 -5.42 -3.57
CA MET A 100 21.02 -6.26 -2.76
C MET A 100 20.29 -7.29 -3.63
N ARG A 101 20.26 -8.56 -3.20
CA ARG A 101 19.56 -9.65 -3.88
C ARG A 101 18.68 -10.41 -2.89
N MET A 102 17.56 -10.94 -3.38
CA MET A 102 16.68 -11.83 -2.64
C MET A 102 16.47 -13.10 -3.46
N LEU A 103 16.68 -14.25 -2.85
CA LEU A 103 16.37 -15.56 -3.42
C LEU A 103 15.22 -16.17 -2.61
N ILE A 104 14.14 -16.52 -3.29
CA ILE A 104 13.00 -17.21 -2.70
C ILE A 104 13.09 -18.66 -3.13
N LEU A 105 13.26 -19.56 -2.18
CA LEU A 105 13.20 -21.00 -2.41
C LEU A 105 11.74 -21.43 -2.29
N VAL A 106 11.17 -21.87 -3.41
CA VAL A 106 9.78 -22.32 -3.53
C VAL A 106 9.73 -23.84 -3.55
#